data_AF-A0A963CFU8-F1
#
_entry.id   AF-A0A963CFU8-F1
#
_cell.length_a   1.000
_cell.length_b   1.000
_cell.length_c   1.000
_cell.angle_alpha   90.00
_cell.angle_beta   90.00
_cell.angle_gamma   90.00
#
_symmetry.space_group_name_H-M   'P 1'
#
loop_
_entity.id
_entity.type
_entity.pdbx_description
1 polymer ?
#
loop_
_entity_poly.entity_id
_entity_poly.type
_entity_poly.pdbx_seq_one_letter_code
_entity_poly.pdbx_strand_id
1 'polypeptide(L)'
;MAARAGPSLAVEELEARVLFSADLAPNVGMDAALVAQQRDDEDHRSVEIAFVDAGLENVDSLLAALRQDEGEQRALEIVMLDPERDGIDQVTEALARYDDLSAIHLLTHGSNARLGLGSTTLDAAALQARSGEVAHWGDALASEADILIYGCDVAEDEAGRAFVRDLAALTGADVAASDDVTGATALGGDWDLEYQVGQIDARNGLAQAQSAAWQGVLALTAQGGETRVNTATTGTQSTTTYGAGNVAMDTNGNTVVVWNDGNTGDVYFQRYDGSGNALGSNTRANTTTADLQSEAQVAMDGNGNFVVAWMSASQDGSGDGIYAQRFNASGVAQGGEFRVNTTTANNQGLPAVAMDANGNFVVTWTDAAADGNSFGVYAQRYDAAGSTQGSQFRVNTTTTNAQSYSVIAMNATGDFVIAWESSQSGDTDIYFQRYSAGGSTVGAETRVNAT
;
A
#
# COMPACT_ATOMS: atom_id res chain seq x y z
N MET A 1 35.02 76.55 1.46
CA MET A 1 33.72 76.10 0.93
C MET A 1 32.92 75.55 2.09
N ALA A 2 31.73 76.11 2.26
CA ALA A 2 30.64 75.85 3.20
C ALA A 2 30.71 74.67 4.22
N ALA A 3 30.39 75.05 5.48
CA ALA A 3 29.31 74.51 6.33
C ALA A 3 29.49 73.12 6.96
N ARG A 4 29.00 72.83 8.17
CA ARG A 4 28.45 73.55 9.33
C ARG A 4 28.14 72.44 10.36
N ALA A 5 28.35 72.75 11.64
CA ALA A 5 27.54 72.43 12.82
C ALA A 5 26.87 71.04 12.93
N GLY A 6 26.95 70.30 14.04
CA GLY A 6 27.13 70.71 15.42
C GLY A 6 26.60 69.60 16.37
N PRO A 7 26.68 69.81 17.69
CA PRO A 7 27.04 68.78 18.68
C PRO A 7 25.93 68.49 19.70
N SER A 8 26.18 67.62 20.69
CA SER A 8 25.68 67.73 22.09
C SER A 8 26.03 66.43 22.86
N LEU A 9 27.11 66.43 23.67
CA LEU A 9 27.12 66.55 25.16
C LEU A 9 26.48 65.32 25.85
N ALA A 10 27.23 64.34 26.36
CA ALA A 10 28.08 64.33 27.58
C ALA A 10 27.28 64.41 28.89
N VAL A 11 27.37 63.38 29.74
CA VAL A 11 27.47 63.33 31.23
C VAL A 11 27.68 61.84 31.58
N GLU A 12 28.86 61.36 32.00
CA GLU A 12 29.53 61.41 33.32
C GLU A 12 29.09 60.29 34.30
N GLU A 13 30.11 59.64 34.87
CA GLU A 13 30.11 58.51 35.81
C GLU A 13 29.39 58.77 37.14
N LEU A 14 28.98 57.71 37.87
CA LEU A 14 29.13 57.64 39.33
C LEU A 14 28.82 56.23 39.91
N GLU A 15 29.73 55.77 40.78
CA GLU A 15 29.81 54.45 41.40
C GLU A 15 28.87 54.20 42.62
N ALA A 16 28.84 52.91 42.99
CA ALA A 16 28.83 52.30 44.34
C ALA A 16 27.59 52.41 45.26
N ARG A 17 27.15 51.25 45.77
CA ARG A 17 27.27 50.91 47.21
C ARG A 17 26.76 49.51 47.58
N VAL A 18 27.63 48.81 48.30
CA VAL A 18 27.34 47.67 49.18
C VAL A 18 26.56 48.16 50.41
N LEU A 19 25.55 47.41 50.83
CA LEU A 19 25.04 47.42 52.21
C LEU A 19 24.87 45.97 52.69
N PHE A 20 25.83 45.53 53.50
CA PHE A 20 25.67 44.45 54.45
C PHE A 20 24.83 44.96 55.63
N SER A 21 23.78 44.22 56.00
CA SER A 21 23.26 44.21 57.36
C SER A 21 23.09 42.77 57.76
N ALA A 22 23.96 42.32 58.68
CA ALA A 22 23.78 41.07 59.41
C ALA A 22 22.75 41.32 60.51
N ASP A 23 21.74 40.45 60.61
CA ASP A 23 21.06 40.18 61.87
C ASP A 23 20.73 38.68 61.95
N LEU A 24 20.73 38.19 63.19
CA LEU A 24 21.04 36.83 63.63
C LEU A 24 20.00 35.76 63.26
N ALA A 25 20.48 34.54 63.01
CA ALA A 25 19.67 33.32 62.84
C ALA A 25 18.85 32.95 64.09
N PRO A 26 17.89 32.02 63.97
CA PRO A 26 18.29 30.66 64.31
C PRO A 26 17.93 29.62 63.25
N ASN A 27 18.90 28.75 63.08
CA ASN A 27 18.92 27.48 62.40
C ASN A 27 17.62 26.67 62.62
N VAL A 28 16.80 26.52 61.59
CA VAL A 28 15.88 25.39 61.45
C VAL A 28 16.34 24.66 60.20
N GLY A 29 16.91 23.46 60.39
CA GLY A 29 17.36 22.62 59.30
C GLY A 29 16.17 22.24 58.43
N MET A 30 16.03 22.92 57.29
CA MET A 30 15.32 22.37 56.15
C MET A 30 16.36 21.69 55.27
N ASP A 31 16.14 20.40 55.10
CA ASP A 31 16.91 19.48 54.29
C ASP A 31 17.21 20.12 52.93
N ALA A 32 18.49 20.33 52.62
CA ALA A 32 18.90 20.77 51.27
C ALA A 32 18.49 19.74 50.20
N ALA A 33 18.19 18.50 50.61
CA ALA A 33 17.60 17.48 49.75
C ALA A 33 16.11 17.74 49.43
N LEU A 34 15.33 18.33 50.34
CA LEU A 34 13.92 18.65 50.10
C LEU A 34 13.77 19.90 49.23
N VAL A 35 14.68 20.88 49.37
CA VAL A 35 14.73 22.07 48.50
C VAL A 35 15.32 21.75 47.13
N ALA A 36 16.12 20.68 46.99
CA ALA A 36 16.57 20.17 45.69
C ALA A 36 15.46 19.36 44.99
N GLN A 37 14.74 18.48 45.70
CA GLN A 37 13.58 17.77 45.12
C GLN A 37 12.43 18.71 44.75
N GLN A 38 12.20 19.79 45.50
CA GLN A 38 11.17 20.78 45.16
C GLN A 38 11.58 21.78 44.08
N ARG A 39 12.82 21.73 43.57
CA ARG A 39 13.29 22.60 42.48
C ARG A 39 13.36 21.92 41.12
N ASP A 40 13.26 20.59 41.06
CA ASP A 40 13.18 19.84 39.81
C ASP A 40 11.71 19.57 39.37
N ASP A 41 10.72 19.87 40.23
CA ASP A 41 9.28 19.73 39.95
C ASP A 41 8.60 21.05 39.49
N GLU A 42 9.36 22.11 39.20
CA GLU A 42 8.82 23.35 38.61
C GLU A 42 8.78 23.28 37.06
N ASP A 43 7.61 22.87 36.54
CA ASP A 43 7.04 23.36 35.26
C ASP A 43 7.70 22.93 33.93
N HIS A 44 8.15 21.67 33.81
CA HIS A 44 8.47 21.11 32.50
C HIS A 44 7.20 20.66 31.78
N ARG A 45 6.77 21.45 30.79
CA ARG A 45 5.69 21.12 29.86
C ARG A 45 6.04 19.83 29.10
N SER A 46 5.17 18.82 29.11
CA SER A 46 5.38 17.59 28.35
C SER A 46 5.38 17.92 26.85
N VAL A 47 6.38 17.46 26.11
CA VAL A 47 6.49 17.70 24.66
C VAL A 47 6.07 16.44 23.93
N GLU A 48 5.03 16.56 23.13
CA GLU A 48 4.43 15.48 22.37
C GLU A 48 4.40 15.86 20.89
N ILE A 49 4.41 14.86 20.02
CA ILE A 49 4.35 15.07 18.58
C ILE A 49 3.23 14.24 17.96
N ALA A 50 2.42 14.86 17.11
CA ALA A 50 1.38 14.21 16.34
C ALA A 50 1.76 14.18 14.86
N PHE A 51 1.93 12.98 14.31
CA PHE A 51 2.01 12.75 12.88
C PHE A 51 0.62 12.52 12.33
N VAL A 52 0.21 13.36 11.40
CA VAL A 52 -1.12 13.32 10.79
C VAL A 52 -0.98 13.08 9.30
N ASP A 53 -1.54 11.97 8.83
CA ASP A 53 -1.55 11.65 7.41
C ASP A 53 -2.42 12.66 6.64
N ALA A 54 -1.84 13.34 5.64
CA ALA A 54 -2.58 14.32 4.84
C ALA A 54 -3.63 13.70 3.90
N GLY A 55 -3.61 12.37 3.72
CA GLY A 55 -4.65 11.61 3.03
C GLY A 55 -5.94 11.44 3.83
N LEU A 56 -5.98 11.84 5.11
CA LEU A 56 -7.19 11.84 5.93
C LEU A 56 -8.20 12.90 5.44
N GLU A 57 -9.44 12.49 5.24
CA GLU A 57 -10.53 13.40 4.85
C GLU A 57 -10.81 14.44 5.95
N ASN A 58 -11.08 15.71 5.62
CA ASN A 58 -11.46 16.75 6.60
C ASN A 58 -10.49 16.92 7.79
N VAL A 59 -9.19 16.70 7.55
CA VAL A 59 -8.12 16.76 8.57
C VAL A 59 -8.12 18.03 9.42
N ASP A 60 -8.59 19.16 8.88
CA ASP A 60 -8.72 20.42 9.61
C ASP A 60 -9.53 20.30 10.92
N SER A 61 -10.55 19.45 10.94
CA SER A 61 -11.38 19.22 12.13
C SER A 61 -10.63 18.42 13.21
N LEU A 62 -9.78 17.49 12.81
CA LEU A 62 -8.92 16.70 13.68
C LEU A 62 -7.80 17.57 14.27
N LEU A 63 -7.19 18.41 13.43
CA LEU A 63 -6.19 19.40 13.86
C LEU A 63 -6.77 20.40 14.85
N ALA A 64 -8.01 20.83 14.65
CA ALA A 64 -8.70 21.72 15.59
C ALA A 64 -8.94 21.04 16.94
N ALA A 65 -9.33 19.76 16.94
CA ALA A 65 -9.51 18.97 18.16
C ALA A 65 -8.20 18.80 18.94
N LEU A 66 -7.11 18.39 18.27
CA LEU A 66 -5.80 18.23 18.89
C LEU A 66 -5.29 19.53 19.53
N ARG A 67 -5.46 20.66 18.85
CA ARG A 67 -5.03 21.98 19.36
C ARG A 67 -5.87 22.48 20.54
N GLN A 68 -7.11 22.01 20.70
CA GLN A 68 -7.92 22.36 21.87
C GLN A 68 -7.46 21.65 23.14
N ASP A 69 -6.75 20.54 23.00
CA ASP A 69 -6.18 19.78 24.11
C ASP A 69 -4.78 20.31 24.54
N GLU A 70 -4.23 21.30 23.82
CA GLU A 70 -3.04 22.03 24.29
C GLU A 70 -3.35 22.84 25.54
N GLY A 71 -2.48 22.75 26.54
CA GLY A 71 -2.61 23.49 27.80
C GLY A 71 -1.25 23.89 28.37
N GLU A 72 -1.27 24.53 29.54
CA GLU A 72 -0.06 25.02 30.23
C GLU A 72 0.96 23.90 30.47
N GLN A 73 0.51 22.65 30.60
CA GLN A 73 1.34 21.48 30.92
C GLN A 73 1.66 20.55 29.73
N ARG A 74 1.10 20.79 28.54
CA ARG A 74 1.29 19.93 27.34
C ARG A 74 1.55 20.76 26.10
N ALA A 75 2.68 20.52 25.42
CA ALA A 75 3.03 21.11 24.13
C ALA A 75 2.92 20.04 23.04
N LEU A 76 2.05 20.26 22.06
CA LEU A 76 1.86 19.34 20.95
C LEU A 76 2.42 19.96 19.66
N GLU A 77 3.43 19.33 19.06
CA GLU A 77 3.84 19.65 17.69
C GLU A 77 3.07 18.78 16.70
N ILE A 78 2.59 19.37 15.61
CA ILE A 78 1.87 18.62 14.56
C ILE A 78 2.70 18.61 13.28
N VAL A 79 3.00 17.41 12.79
CA VAL A 79 3.68 17.18 11.52
C VAL A 79 2.70 16.51 10.56
N MET A 80 2.43 17.19 9.44
CA MET A 80 1.64 16.62 8.34
C MET A 80 2.55 15.72 7.51
N LEU A 81 2.14 14.47 7.30
CA LEU A 81 2.84 13.54 6.42
C LEU A 81 2.41 13.77 4.97
N ASP A 82 3.39 13.89 4.09
CA ASP A 82 3.20 13.97 2.64
C ASP A 82 2.80 12.58 2.11
N PRO A 83 1.65 12.43 1.42
CA PRO A 83 1.16 11.15 0.92
C PRO A 83 2.02 10.59 -0.21
N GLU A 84 2.88 11.39 -0.84
CA GLU A 84 3.76 10.94 -1.93
C GLU A 84 5.13 10.46 -1.42
N ARG A 85 5.45 10.68 -0.15
CA ARG A 85 6.73 10.30 0.46
C ARG A 85 6.58 9.11 1.41
N ASP A 86 7.63 8.30 1.52
CA ASP A 86 7.70 7.20 2.49
C ASP A 86 7.49 7.76 3.91
N GLY A 87 6.48 7.28 4.62
CA GLY A 87 6.13 7.82 5.93
C GLY A 87 7.08 7.40 7.04
N ILE A 88 7.76 6.26 6.93
CA ILE A 88 8.79 5.85 7.90
C ILE A 88 9.96 6.82 7.82
N ASP A 89 10.37 7.21 6.61
CA ASP A 89 11.42 8.23 6.39
C ASP A 89 11.02 9.58 7.00
N GLN A 90 9.77 10.01 6.77
CA GLN A 90 9.27 11.28 7.27
C GLN A 90 9.22 11.34 8.80
N VAL A 91 8.71 10.28 9.44
CA VAL A 91 8.66 10.17 10.91
C VAL A 91 10.09 10.17 11.46
N THR A 92 10.99 9.37 10.87
CA THR A 92 12.41 9.31 11.28
C THR A 92 13.10 10.67 11.17
N GLU A 93 12.89 11.39 10.05
CA GLU A 93 13.47 12.73 9.82
C GLU A 93 12.97 13.77 10.85
N ALA A 94 11.70 13.70 11.21
CA ALA A 94 11.11 14.60 12.19
C ALA A 94 11.60 14.29 13.60
N LEU A 95 11.61 13.02 14.00
CA LEU A 95 12.01 12.57 15.34
C LEU A 95 13.50 12.81 15.63
N ALA A 96 14.36 12.86 14.62
CA ALA A 96 15.80 13.14 14.77
C ALA A 96 16.14 14.50 15.42
N ARG A 97 15.15 15.36 15.65
CA ARG A 97 15.29 16.68 16.28
C ARG A 97 15.00 16.67 17.79
N TYR A 98 14.61 15.52 18.32
CA TYR A 98 14.13 15.35 19.69
C TYR A 98 14.93 14.27 20.41
N ASP A 99 14.97 14.37 21.74
CA ASP A 99 15.64 13.42 22.65
C ASP A 99 14.89 13.24 23.98
N ASP A 100 13.68 13.81 24.11
CA ASP A 100 12.89 13.83 25.36
C ASP A 100 11.39 14.04 25.07
N LEU A 101 10.85 13.35 24.06
CA LEU A 101 9.40 13.36 23.79
C LEU A 101 8.66 12.47 24.79
N SER A 102 7.57 12.96 25.35
CA SER A 102 6.71 12.16 26.22
C SER A 102 5.67 11.34 25.46
N ALA A 103 5.34 11.70 24.21
CA ALA A 103 4.46 10.89 23.39
C ALA A 103 4.60 11.15 21.89
N ILE A 104 4.33 10.11 21.11
CA ILE A 104 4.04 10.17 19.67
C ILE A 104 2.58 9.80 19.45
N HIS A 105 1.86 10.60 18.66
CA HIS A 105 0.54 10.26 18.17
C HIS A 105 0.61 10.00 16.66
N LEU A 106 0.12 8.85 16.22
CA LEU A 106 0.01 8.50 14.80
C LEU A 106 -1.47 8.54 14.40
N LEU A 107 -1.86 9.53 13.60
CA LEU A 107 -3.22 9.72 13.12
C LEU A 107 -3.27 9.39 11.64
N THR A 108 -3.83 8.24 11.31
CA THR A 108 -3.80 7.71 9.95
C THR A 108 -4.91 6.70 9.71
N HIS A 109 -5.13 6.34 8.45
CA HIS A 109 -5.97 5.20 8.12
C HIS A 109 -5.32 3.89 8.59
N GLY A 110 -6.13 3.02 9.20
CA GLY A 110 -5.73 1.71 9.71
C GLY A 110 -6.61 0.58 9.21
N SER A 111 -6.07 -0.63 9.30
CA SER A 111 -6.81 -1.89 9.27
C SER A 111 -6.04 -2.90 10.13
N ASN A 112 -6.61 -4.07 10.41
CA ASN A 112 -5.93 -5.08 11.22
C ASN A 112 -4.47 -5.34 10.80
N ALA A 113 -3.55 -5.15 11.77
CA ALA A 113 -2.11 -5.26 11.64
C ALA A 113 -1.43 -4.30 10.64
N ARG A 114 -2.09 -3.21 10.23
CA ARG A 114 -1.57 -2.27 9.21
C ARG A 114 -1.95 -0.82 9.48
N LEU A 115 -0.99 0.06 9.22
CA LEU A 115 -1.18 1.51 9.23
C LEU A 115 -0.70 2.11 7.92
N GLY A 116 -1.48 3.02 7.33
CA GLY A 116 -0.96 3.91 6.29
C GLY A 116 -0.02 4.95 6.91
N LEU A 117 1.10 5.27 6.27
CA LEU A 117 1.99 6.34 6.69
C LEU A 117 2.59 6.95 5.42
N GLY A 118 2.02 8.07 4.95
CA GLY A 118 2.37 8.67 3.67
C GLY A 118 2.14 7.66 2.53
N SER A 119 3.17 7.39 1.72
CA SER A 119 3.09 6.39 0.64
C SER A 119 3.38 4.95 1.09
N THR A 120 3.67 4.72 2.38
CA THR A 120 4.09 3.42 2.91
C THR A 120 3.01 2.79 3.78
N THR A 121 2.96 1.46 3.81
CA THR A 121 2.20 0.71 4.81
C THR A 121 3.16 0.22 5.90
N LEU A 122 2.92 0.62 7.14
CA LEU A 122 3.62 0.10 8.31
C LEU A 122 2.87 -1.15 8.80
N ASP A 123 3.47 -2.30 8.57
CA ASP A 123 3.01 -3.63 8.98
C ASP A 123 4.19 -4.47 9.51
N ALA A 124 3.94 -5.73 9.86
CA ALA A 124 5.00 -6.62 10.37
C ALA A 124 6.18 -6.80 9.40
N ALA A 125 5.95 -6.80 8.08
CA ALA A 125 7.01 -6.93 7.09
C ALA A 125 7.86 -5.65 7.02
N ALA A 126 7.21 -4.48 7.08
CA ALA A 126 7.89 -3.20 7.15
C ALA A 126 8.71 -3.05 8.44
N LEU A 127 8.15 -3.42 9.61
CA LEU A 127 8.88 -3.43 10.88
C LEU A 127 10.11 -4.33 10.83
N GLN A 128 10.02 -5.51 10.20
CA GLN A 128 11.16 -6.40 10.05
C GLN A 128 12.23 -5.78 9.12
N ALA A 129 11.83 -5.28 7.96
CA ALA A 129 12.73 -4.73 6.95
C ALA A 129 13.41 -3.43 7.38
N ARG A 130 12.70 -2.59 8.16
CA ARG A 130 13.11 -1.25 8.58
C ARG A 130 13.34 -1.13 10.09
N SER A 131 13.57 -2.27 10.77
CA SER A 131 13.70 -2.36 12.23
C SER A 131 14.69 -1.37 12.84
N GLY A 132 15.82 -1.11 12.16
CA GLY A 132 16.80 -0.13 12.63
C GLY A 132 16.28 1.30 12.65
N GLU A 133 15.52 1.73 11.64
CA GLU A 133 14.96 3.08 11.59
C GLU A 133 13.83 3.26 12.59
N VAL A 134 12.95 2.26 12.70
CA VAL A 134 11.86 2.28 13.69
C VAL A 134 12.42 2.22 15.11
N ALA A 135 13.49 1.46 15.37
CA ALA A 135 14.13 1.45 16.67
C ALA A 135 14.71 2.83 17.04
N HIS A 136 15.27 3.57 16.08
CA HIS A 136 15.76 4.94 16.32
C HIS A 136 14.63 5.94 16.63
N TRP A 137 13.35 5.61 16.39
CA TRP A 137 12.26 6.45 16.91
C TRP A 137 12.29 6.49 18.44
N GLY A 138 12.70 5.39 19.08
CA GLY A 138 12.90 5.31 20.53
C GLY A 138 13.98 6.25 21.07
N ASP A 139 14.98 6.62 20.26
CA ASP A 139 16.04 7.55 20.70
C ASP A 139 15.51 8.97 20.94
N ALA A 140 14.36 9.30 20.35
CA ALA A 140 13.69 10.59 20.52
C ALA A 140 12.77 10.63 21.75
N LEU A 141 12.54 9.49 22.40
CA LEU A 141 11.54 9.29 23.43
C LEU A 141 12.13 9.33 24.84
N ALA A 142 11.38 9.91 25.77
CA ALA A 142 11.63 9.79 27.20
C ALA A 142 11.39 8.35 27.69
N SER A 143 11.86 8.01 28.90
CA SER A 143 11.86 6.63 29.41
C SER A 143 10.48 6.00 29.62
N GLU A 144 9.43 6.81 29.75
CA GLU A 144 8.03 6.39 29.92
C GLU A 144 7.17 7.01 28.81
N ALA A 145 7.75 7.20 27.63
CA ALA A 145 7.01 7.81 26.54
C ALA A 145 6.06 6.81 25.88
N ASP A 146 4.95 7.35 25.39
CA ASP A 146 3.91 6.55 24.75
C ASP A 146 3.87 6.72 23.24
N ILE A 147 3.37 5.71 22.54
CA ILE A 147 2.96 5.80 21.13
C ILE A 147 1.47 5.47 21.05
N LEU A 148 0.67 6.45 20.64
CA LEU A 148 -0.78 6.32 20.47
C LEU A 148 -1.13 6.22 19.00
N ILE A 149 -1.76 5.11 18.61
CA ILE A 149 -2.08 4.78 17.22
C ILE A 149 -3.58 4.93 16.98
N TYR A 150 -3.95 6.02 16.30
CA TYR A 150 -5.31 6.28 15.87
C TYR A 150 -5.48 5.79 14.43
N GLY A 151 -5.73 4.49 14.30
CA GLY A 151 -6.07 3.82 13.05
C GLY A 151 -7.06 2.69 13.34
N CYS A 152 -8.06 2.56 12.48
CA CYS A 152 -9.15 1.59 12.64
C CYS A 152 -8.63 0.15 12.70
N ASP A 153 -9.16 -0.64 13.63
CA ASP A 153 -9.01 -2.09 13.75
C ASP A 153 -7.56 -2.60 13.87
N VAL A 154 -6.57 -1.74 14.14
CA VAL A 154 -5.14 -2.08 14.05
C VAL A 154 -4.77 -3.26 14.95
N ALA A 155 -5.40 -3.36 16.12
CA ALA A 155 -5.20 -4.42 17.11
C ALA A 155 -6.39 -5.41 17.22
N GLU A 156 -7.24 -5.49 16.19
CA GLU A 156 -8.46 -6.31 16.16
C GLU A 156 -8.21 -7.77 16.57
N ASP A 157 -7.15 -8.39 16.05
CA ASP A 157 -6.83 -9.79 16.32
C ASP A 157 -5.38 -10.02 16.80
N GLU A 158 -4.99 -11.29 16.91
CA GLU A 158 -3.65 -11.65 17.38
C GLU A 158 -2.52 -11.15 16.46
N ALA A 159 -2.75 -11.03 15.15
CA ALA A 159 -1.77 -10.47 14.22
C ALA A 159 -1.61 -8.96 14.47
N GLY A 160 -2.72 -8.24 14.64
CA GLY A 160 -2.70 -6.82 15.01
C GLY A 160 -2.02 -6.56 16.34
N ARG A 161 -2.35 -7.35 17.36
CA ARG A 161 -1.73 -7.27 18.69
C ARG A 161 -0.25 -7.65 18.69
N ALA A 162 0.16 -8.59 17.83
CA ALA A 162 1.57 -8.91 17.62
C ALA A 162 2.32 -7.73 16.99
N PHE A 163 1.73 -7.09 15.98
CA PHE A 163 2.28 -5.88 15.39
C PHE A 163 2.51 -4.77 16.42
N VAL A 164 1.54 -4.50 17.30
CA VAL A 164 1.68 -3.50 18.38
C VAL A 164 2.80 -3.88 19.36
N ARG A 165 2.92 -5.15 19.74
CA ARG A 165 4.02 -5.62 20.61
C ARG A 165 5.39 -5.51 19.96
N ASP A 166 5.49 -5.81 18.66
CA ASP A 166 6.75 -5.71 17.93
C ASP A 166 7.18 -4.24 17.79
N LEU A 167 6.24 -3.32 17.58
CA LEU A 167 6.53 -1.88 17.58
C LEU A 167 7.02 -1.42 18.95
N ALA A 168 6.32 -1.77 20.04
CA ALA A 168 6.72 -1.47 21.41
C ALA A 168 8.12 -2.01 21.73
N ALA A 169 8.42 -3.24 21.30
CA ALA A 169 9.73 -3.86 21.51
C ALA A 169 10.86 -3.18 20.72
N LEU A 170 10.56 -2.63 19.53
CA LEU A 170 11.55 -1.92 18.72
C LEU A 170 11.84 -0.52 19.28
N THR A 171 10.82 0.24 19.65
CA THR A 171 10.97 1.62 20.13
C THR A 171 11.30 1.70 21.62
N GLY A 172 11.00 0.66 22.39
CA GLY A 172 11.10 0.69 23.86
C GLY A 172 10.00 1.49 24.54
N ALA A 173 9.01 1.98 23.77
CA ALA A 173 7.88 2.76 24.26
C ALA A 173 6.70 1.88 24.66
N ASP A 174 5.83 2.44 25.49
CA ASP A 174 4.50 1.89 25.71
C ASP A 174 3.60 2.28 24.52
N VAL A 175 2.75 1.36 24.05
CA VAL A 175 2.00 1.55 22.80
C VAL A 175 0.53 1.21 22.97
N ALA A 176 -0.34 2.11 22.52
CA ALA A 176 -1.79 1.93 22.48
C ALA A 176 -2.31 1.97 21.03
N ALA A 177 -3.26 1.11 20.70
CA ALA A 177 -3.92 1.08 19.40
C ALA A 177 -5.39 0.68 19.54
N SER A 178 -6.21 1.12 18.59
CA SER A 178 -7.61 0.72 18.54
C SER A 178 -7.75 -0.73 18.03
N ASP A 179 -8.67 -1.49 18.62
CA ASP A 179 -9.05 -2.83 18.17
C ASP A 179 -10.41 -2.88 17.45
N ASP A 180 -11.03 -1.71 17.24
CA ASP A 180 -12.26 -1.53 16.49
C ASP A 180 -12.29 -0.24 15.65
N VAL A 181 -13.49 0.23 15.31
CA VAL A 181 -13.67 1.36 14.40
C VAL A 181 -13.26 2.67 15.07
N THR A 182 -12.13 3.26 14.66
CA THR A 182 -11.71 4.56 15.20
C THR A 182 -12.39 5.73 14.44
N GLY A 183 -13.15 6.58 15.12
CA GLY A 183 -13.68 7.84 14.58
C GLY A 183 -15.07 8.20 15.05
N ALA A 184 -15.95 8.59 14.12
CA ALA A 184 -17.27 9.12 14.45
C ALA A 184 -18.24 8.04 14.98
N THR A 185 -18.85 8.31 16.13
CA THR A 185 -19.88 7.44 16.75
C THR A 185 -21.10 7.22 15.85
N ALA A 186 -21.43 8.17 14.98
CA ALA A 186 -22.50 8.01 13.99
C ALA A 186 -22.23 6.87 12.98
N LEU A 187 -20.96 6.51 12.78
CA LEU A 187 -20.50 5.42 11.92
C LEU A 187 -20.12 4.17 12.73
N GLY A 188 -20.44 4.16 14.03
CA GLY A 188 -20.15 3.03 14.93
C GLY A 188 -18.74 3.02 15.50
N GLY A 189 -17.99 4.11 15.38
CA GLY A 189 -16.64 4.22 15.94
C GLY A 189 -16.51 5.10 17.16
N ASP A 190 -15.36 5.04 17.81
CA ASP A 190 -14.97 5.95 18.87
C ASP A 190 -13.48 6.29 18.81
N TRP A 191 -12.96 6.97 19.82
CA TRP A 191 -11.55 7.38 19.84
C TRP A 191 -10.78 6.68 20.94
N ASP A 192 -11.35 5.61 21.52
CA ASP A 192 -10.69 4.83 22.54
C ASP A 192 -9.59 3.97 21.88
N LEU A 193 -8.59 3.60 22.69
CA LEU A 193 -7.47 2.76 22.26
C LEU A 193 -7.47 1.56 23.20
N GLU A 194 -8.18 0.51 22.81
CA GLU A 194 -8.59 -0.60 23.67
C GLU A 194 -7.43 -1.52 24.03
N TYR A 195 -6.48 -1.66 23.10
CA TYR A 195 -5.33 -2.53 23.25
C TYR A 195 -4.08 -1.72 23.55
N GLN A 196 -3.41 -2.07 24.65
CA GLN A 196 -2.16 -1.44 25.06
C GLN A 196 -1.09 -2.46 25.44
N VAL A 197 0.16 -2.11 25.18
CA VAL A 197 1.37 -2.77 25.64
C VAL A 197 2.10 -1.77 26.51
N GLY A 198 2.15 -2.02 27.82
CA GLY A 198 2.71 -1.07 28.78
C GLY A 198 1.67 -0.30 29.61
N GLN A 199 2.06 0.84 30.17
CA GLN A 199 1.19 1.79 30.87
C GLN A 199 1.12 3.09 30.08
N ILE A 200 -0.08 3.47 29.65
CA ILE A 200 -0.27 4.70 28.86
C ILE A 200 -0.51 5.88 29.79
N ASP A 201 0.45 6.79 29.84
CA ASP A 201 0.41 8.02 30.65
C ASP A 201 -0.04 9.23 29.83
N ALA A 202 0.23 9.21 28.53
CA ALA A 202 -0.10 10.25 27.59
C ALA A 202 -1.62 10.39 27.42
N ARG A 203 -2.04 11.65 27.30
CA ARG A 203 -3.46 11.97 27.18
C ARG A 203 -3.97 11.63 25.79
N ASN A 204 -5.05 10.86 25.73
CA ASN A 204 -5.81 10.72 24.51
C ASN A 204 -6.68 11.96 24.26
N GLY A 205 -6.10 12.97 23.59
CA GLY A 205 -6.77 14.24 23.28
C GLY A 205 -7.99 14.10 22.36
N LEU A 206 -8.19 12.96 21.71
CA LEU A 206 -9.31 12.70 20.80
C LEU A 206 -10.48 11.99 21.49
N ALA A 207 -10.24 11.23 22.56
CA ALA A 207 -11.30 10.65 23.40
C ALA A 207 -12.23 11.72 24.00
N GLN A 208 -11.72 12.93 24.27
CA GLN A 208 -12.54 14.06 24.72
C GLN A 208 -13.15 14.87 23.56
N ALA A 209 -12.65 14.70 22.34
CA ALA A 209 -13.12 15.40 21.14
C ALA A 209 -14.41 14.79 20.54
N GLN A 210 -15.04 13.84 21.25
CA GLN A 210 -16.25 13.07 20.88
C GLN A 210 -17.48 13.89 20.38
N SER A 211 -17.43 15.22 20.29
CA SER A 211 -18.53 16.00 19.75
C SER A 211 -18.09 17.26 19.01
N ALA A 212 -18.03 17.22 17.66
CA ALA A 212 -18.94 18.00 16.80
C ALA A 212 -18.50 18.14 15.33
N ALA A 213 -17.23 17.92 14.97
CA ALA A 213 -16.76 18.28 13.61
C ALA A 213 -16.33 17.09 12.73
N TRP A 214 -15.67 16.07 13.28
CA TRP A 214 -15.25 14.90 12.52
C TRP A 214 -16.44 13.97 12.25
N GLN A 215 -16.67 13.64 10.98
CA GLN A 215 -17.79 12.78 10.55
C GLN A 215 -17.33 11.45 9.91
N GLY A 216 -16.03 11.24 9.76
CA GLY A 216 -15.46 10.04 9.14
C GLY A 216 -15.05 8.96 10.15
N VAL A 217 -14.43 7.90 9.65
CA VAL A 217 -13.68 6.92 10.43
C VAL A 217 -12.28 6.80 9.84
N LEU A 218 -11.30 6.43 10.65
CA LEU A 218 -9.91 6.20 10.24
C LEU A 218 -9.71 4.79 9.68
N ALA A 219 -10.76 4.21 9.10
CA ALA A 219 -10.66 2.95 8.35
C ALA A 219 -9.86 3.18 7.08
N LEU A 220 -9.00 2.25 6.69
CA LEU A 220 -8.38 2.24 5.37
C LEU A 220 -9.46 2.05 4.30
N THR A 221 -10.11 3.15 3.94
CA THR A 221 -11.14 3.21 2.93
C THR A 221 -10.50 3.32 1.55
N ALA A 222 -11.19 2.80 0.54
CA ALA A 222 -10.85 3.12 -0.84
C ALA A 222 -10.81 4.65 -0.99
N GLN A 223 -9.71 5.19 -1.51
CA GLN A 223 -9.60 6.61 -1.80
C GLN A 223 -10.57 6.96 -2.94
N GLY A 224 -11.65 7.69 -2.62
CA GLY A 224 -12.67 8.09 -3.58
C GLY A 224 -13.84 7.10 -3.77
N GLY A 225 -14.73 7.44 -4.70
CA GLY A 225 -15.89 6.61 -5.05
C GLY A 225 -15.59 5.61 -6.17
N GLU A 226 -16.58 4.77 -6.50
CA GLU A 226 -16.51 3.87 -7.66
C GLU A 226 -16.14 4.65 -8.93
N THR A 227 -15.00 4.30 -9.52
CA THR A 227 -14.52 4.92 -10.76
C THR A 227 -14.98 4.08 -11.95
N ARG A 228 -15.93 4.62 -12.72
CA ARG A 228 -16.31 4.02 -13.99
C ARG A 228 -15.18 4.21 -15.01
N VAL A 229 -14.63 3.08 -15.48
CA VAL A 229 -13.47 3.07 -16.37
C VAL A 229 -13.83 3.31 -17.85
N ASN A 230 -14.95 2.77 -18.31
CA ASN A 230 -15.37 2.88 -19.71
C ASN A 230 -16.10 4.21 -19.98
N THR A 231 -15.62 4.97 -20.97
CA THR A 231 -16.25 6.24 -21.40
C THR A 231 -17.33 6.05 -22.48
N ALA A 232 -17.32 4.92 -23.20
CA ALA A 232 -18.43 4.55 -24.09
C ALA A 232 -19.61 4.02 -23.27
N THR A 233 -20.76 4.70 -23.38
CA THR A 233 -21.94 4.46 -22.54
C THR A 233 -23.04 3.63 -23.19
N THR A 234 -22.83 3.13 -24.41
CA THR A 234 -23.79 2.26 -25.11
C THR A 234 -23.28 0.83 -25.13
N GLY A 235 -24.18 -0.15 -25.04
CA GLY A 235 -23.84 -1.59 -25.05
C GLY A 235 -23.41 -2.17 -23.71
N THR A 236 -23.29 -3.50 -23.68
CA THR A 236 -22.77 -4.23 -22.51
C THR A 236 -21.24 -4.14 -22.51
N GLN A 237 -20.64 -3.86 -21.36
CA GLN A 237 -19.20 -3.82 -21.16
C GLN A 237 -18.87 -4.88 -20.11
N SER A 238 -17.83 -5.68 -20.34
CA SER A 238 -17.52 -6.81 -19.46
C SER A 238 -16.02 -6.97 -19.26
N THR A 239 -15.63 -7.27 -18.03
CA THR A 239 -14.28 -7.68 -17.62
C THR A 239 -14.18 -9.20 -17.53
N THR A 240 -14.83 -9.93 -18.45
CA THR A 240 -14.95 -11.40 -18.59
C THR A 240 -16.24 -12.05 -18.10
N THR A 241 -16.46 -13.30 -18.54
CA THR A 241 -17.42 -14.24 -17.95
C THR A 241 -16.73 -15.24 -17.00
N TYR A 242 -15.40 -15.44 -17.10
CA TYR A 242 -14.71 -16.56 -16.45
C TYR A 242 -13.28 -16.30 -15.89
N GLY A 243 -12.78 -15.05 -15.81
CA GLY A 243 -11.37 -14.81 -15.44
C GLY A 243 -11.12 -13.62 -14.50
N ALA A 244 -10.12 -13.77 -13.62
CA ALA A 244 -9.50 -12.68 -12.87
C ALA A 244 -8.16 -12.31 -13.53
N GLY A 245 -7.87 -11.01 -13.66
CA GLY A 245 -6.66 -10.50 -14.31
C GLY A 245 -6.91 -9.37 -15.32
N ASN A 246 -8.06 -8.70 -15.23
CA ASN A 246 -8.40 -7.53 -16.03
C ASN A 246 -7.77 -6.22 -15.54
N VAL A 247 -7.03 -6.28 -14.44
CA VAL A 247 -6.33 -5.14 -13.85
C VAL A 247 -4.90 -5.55 -13.56
N ALA A 248 -3.96 -4.68 -13.90
CA ALA A 248 -2.56 -4.80 -13.48
C ALA A 248 -2.06 -3.44 -12.96
N MET A 249 -1.09 -3.48 -12.07
CA MET A 249 -0.57 -2.31 -11.35
C MET A 249 0.96 -2.35 -11.32
N ASP A 250 1.61 -1.20 -11.47
CA ASP A 250 3.06 -1.05 -11.29
C ASP A 250 3.42 -0.71 -9.83
N THR A 251 4.71 -0.60 -9.53
CA THR A 251 5.20 -0.32 -8.17
C THR A 251 4.88 1.09 -7.66
N ASN A 252 4.44 1.99 -8.53
CA ASN A 252 4.05 3.36 -8.19
C ASN A 252 2.53 3.49 -8.03
N GLY A 253 1.79 2.37 -8.08
CA GLY A 253 0.33 2.36 -8.00
C GLY A 253 -0.37 2.72 -9.31
N ASN A 254 0.36 2.97 -10.42
CA ASN A 254 -0.30 3.20 -11.70
C ASN A 254 -0.96 1.91 -12.15
N THR A 255 -2.20 2.01 -12.67
CA THR A 255 -2.97 0.83 -13.07
C THR A 255 -3.30 0.85 -14.55
N VAL A 256 -3.49 -0.34 -15.11
CA VAL A 256 -4.17 -0.56 -16.39
C VAL A 256 -5.38 -1.46 -16.14
N VAL A 257 -6.51 -1.10 -16.72
CA VAL A 257 -7.75 -1.87 -16.69
C VAL A 257 -8.13 -2.23 -18.11
N VAL A 258 -8.43 -3.50 -18.37
CA VAL A 258 -8.84 -4.02 -19.69
C VAL A 258 -10.25 -4.59 -19.66
N TRP A 259 -11.01 -4.40 -20.74
CA TRP A 259 -12.38 -4.91 -20.88
C TRP A 259 -12.73 -5.21 -22.33
N ASN A 260 -13.80 -5.97 -22.52
CA ASN A 260 -14.39 -6.24 -23.83
C ASN A 260 -15.57 -5.30 -24.09
N ASP A 261 -15.59 -4.66 -25.25
CA ASP A 261 -16.72 -3.84 -25.72
C ASP A 261 -17.75 -4.74 -26.40
N GLY A 262 -18.95 -4.86 -25.81
CA GLY A 262 -20.00 -5.73 -26.34
C GLY A 262 -20.69 -5.23 -27.61
N ASN A 263 -20.41 -4.01 -28.09
CA ASN A 263 -20.95 -3.54 -29.38
C ASN A 263 -20.01 -3.87 -30.53
N THR A 264 -18.72 -3.63 -30.34
CA THR A 264 -17.72 -3.85 -31.39
C THR A 264 -17.16 -5.27 -31.34
N GLY A 265 -17.22 -5.93 -30.17
CA GLY A 265 -16.54 -7.19 -29.94
C GLY A 265 -15.04 -7.03 -29.75
N ASP A 266 -14.53 -5.81 -29.54
CA ASP A 266 -13.10 -5.53 -29.41
C ASP A 266 -12.63 -5.48 -27.94
N VAL A 267 -11.32 -5.52 -27.75
CA VAL A 267 -10.65 -5.35 -26.44
C VAL A 267 -10.20 -3.91 -26.28
N TYR A 268 -10.49 -3.31 -25.14
CA TYR A 268 -10.05 -1.96 -24.78
C TYR A 268 -9.29 -1.95 -23.47
N PHE A 269 -8.51 -0.88 -23.27
CA PHE A 269 -7.87 -0.57 -22.01
C PHE A 269 -7.92 0.91 -21.67
N GLN A 270 -7.72 1.21 -20.39
CA GLN A 270 -7.50 2.54 -19.84
C GLN A 270 -6.41 2.46 -18.78
N ARG A 271 -5.61 3.53 -18.67
CA ARG A 271 -4.57 3.64 -17.66
C ARG A 271 -4.94 4.70 -16.63
N TYR A 272 -4.45 4.53 -15.41
CA TYR A 272 -4.58 5.48 -14.31
C TYR A 272 -3.26 5.67 -13.60
N ASP A 273 -3.03 6.85 -13.05
CA ASP A 273 -1.94 7.06 -12.10
C ASP A 273 -2.29 6.49 -10.71
N GLY A 274 -1.31 6.49 -9.79
CA GLY A 274 -1.50 6.04 -8.40
C GLY A 274 -2.56 6.81 -7.60
N SER A 275 -2.98 7.98 -8.08
CA SER A 275 -4.06 8.78 -7.49
C SER A 275 -5.42 8.51 -8.16
N GLY A 276 -5.49 7.59 -9.13
CA GLY A 276 -6.72 7.26 -9.84
C GLY A 276 -7.08 8.22 -10.98
N ASN A 277 -6.19 9.12 -11.41
CA ASN A 277 -6.45 9.98 -12.57
C ASN A 277 -6.19 9.23 -13.88
N ALA A 278 -7.09 9.39 -14.85
CA ALA A 278 -6.96 8.76 -16.16
C ALA A 278 -5.72 9.26 -16.93
N LEU A 279 -4.83 8.34 -17.32
CA LEU A 279 -3.67 8.59 -18.17
C LEU A 279 -4.01 8.39 -19.65
N GLY A 280 -4.50 9.45 -20.29
CA GLY A 280 -4.96 9.42 -21.68
C GLY A 280 -6.39 8.90 -21.84
N SER A 281 -6.78 8.55 -23.06
CA SER A 281 -8.13 8.07 -23.39
C SER A 281 -8.21 6.55 -23.52
N ASN A 282 -9.43 6.01 -23.45
CA ASN A 282 -9.71 4.60 -23.68
C ASN A 282 -9.15 4.21 -25.06
N THR A 283 -8.36 3.14 -25.09
CA THR A 283 -7.58 2.73 -26.25
C THR A 283 -7.93 1.29 -26.61
N ARG A 284 -8.18 1.01 -27.90
CA ARG A 284 -8.41 -0.36 -28.37
C ARG A 284 -7.08 -1.12 -28.39
N ALA A 285 -7.03 -2.31 -27.78
CA ALA A 285 -5.84 -3.12 -27.70
C ALA A 285 -5.58 -3.91 -29.00
N ASN A 286 -6.63 -4.49 -29.58
CA ASN A 286 -6.55 -5.29 -30.80
C ASN A 286 -6.51 -4.43 -32.08
N THR A 287 -5.78 -4.92 -33.07
CA THR A 287 -5.76 -4.39 -34.44
C THR A 287 -6.78 -5.10 -35.31
N THR A 288 -6.98 -6.40 -35.10
CA THR A 288 -7.98 -7.21 -35.82
C THR A 288 -9.37 -6.95 -35.24
N THR A 289 -10.30 -6.47 -36.07
CA THR A 289 -11.68 -6.15 -35.65
C THR A 289 -12.72 -7.02 -36.36
N ALA A 290 -12.28 -8.11 -36.99
CA ALA A 290 -13.19 -9.09 -37.57
C ALA A 290 -13.58 -10.09 -36.49
N ASP A 291 -14.86 -10.45 -36.45
CA ASP A 291 -15.44 -11.35 -35.44
C ASP A 291 -15.17 -10.89 -33.99
N LEU A 292 -15.29 -11.80 -33.02
CA LEU A 292 -15.25 -11.46 -31.59
C LEU A 292 -13.83 -11.57 -31.02
N GLN A 293 -13.43 -10.57 -30.24
CA GLN A 293 -12.29 -10.59 -29.32
C GLN A 293 -12.78 -10.56 -27.86
N SER A 294 -12.48 -11.60 -27.10
CA SER A 294 -13.06 -11.86 -25.77
C SER A 294 -12.02 -12.27 -24.73
N GLU A 295 -12.41 -12.30 -23.45
CA GLU A 295 -11.61 -12.86 -22.33
C GLU A 295 -10.23 -12.21 -22.20
N ALA A 296 -10.18 -10.87 -22.27
CA ALA A 296 -8.92 -10.12 -22.18
C ALA A 296 -8.30 -10.22 -20.78
N GLN A 297 -6.98 -10.40 -20.72
CA GLN A 297 -6.16 -10.44 -19.52
C GLN A 297 -4.95 -9.53 -19.67
N VAL A 298 -4.45 -8.95 -18.59
CA VAL A 298 -3.32 -8.01 -18.61
C VAL A 298 -2.29 -8.31 -17.53
N ALA A 299 -1.01 -8.11 -17.85
CA ALA A 299 0.09 -8.11 -16.89
C ALA A 299 1.00 -6.90 -17.16
N MET A 300 1.59 -6.34 -16.10
CA MET A 300 2.39 -5.11 -16.12
C MET A 300 3.70 -5.30 -15.36
N ASP A 301 4.79 -4.72 -15.85
CA ASP A 301 6.09 -4.65 -15.15
C ASP A 301 6.15 -3.43 -14.20
N GLY A 302 7.18 -3.37 -13.35
CA GLY A 302 7.36 -2.26 -12.41
C GLY A 302 7.60 -0.89 -13.05
N ASN A 303 7.85 -0.83 -14.36
CA ASN A 303 8.00 0.42 -15.12
C ASN A 303 6.71 0.84 -15.83
N GLY A 304 5.61 0.08 -15.66
CA GLY A 304 4.32 0.32 -16.28
C GLY A 304 4.19 -0.22 -17.70
N ASN A 305 5.17 -0.93 -18.27
CA ASN A 305 4.97 -1.61 -19.55
C ASN A 305 4.06 -2.81 -19.34
N PHE A 306 3.20 -3.11 -20.31
CA PHE A 306 2.19 -4.15 -20.13
C PHE A 306 1.93 -4.95 -21.40
N VAL A 307 1.38 -6.14 -21.22
CA VAL A 307 0.90 -7.01 -22.30
C VAL A 307 -0.57 -7.33 -22.05
N VAL A 308 -1.37 -7.27 -23.11
CA VAL A 308 -2.77 -7.71 -23.07
C VAL A 308 -2.87 -8.97 -23.92
N ALA A 309 -3.50 -10.02 -23.40
CA ALA A 309 -3.77 -11.28 -24.10
C ALA A 309 -5.28 -11.53 -24.14
N TRP A 310 -5.81 -12.07 -25.24
CA TRP A 310 -7.24 -12.29 -25.44
C TRP A 310 -7.52 -13.47 -26.38
N MET A 311 -8.77 -13.92 -26.42
CA MET A 311 -9.29 -14.84 -27.43
C MET A 311 -9.75 -14.07 -28.66
N SER A 312 -9.44 -14.55 -29.85
CA SER A 312 -9.90 -13.98 -31.13
C SER A 312 -10.53 -15.05 -32.00
N ALA A 313 -11.80 -14.85 -32.34
CA ALA A 313 -12.58 -15.79 -33.13
C ALA A 313 -12.14 -15.77 -34.60
N SER A 314 -11.92 -16.96 -35.18
CA SER A 314 -11.65 -17.22 -36.59
C SER A 314 -10.44 -16.52 -37.21
N GLN A 315 -9.65 -15.78 -36.42
CA GLN A 315 -8.52 -15.01 -36.93
C GLN A 315 -7.39 -15.88 -37.50
N ASP A 316 -7.18 -17.09 -36.97
CA ASP A 316 -6.21 -18.05 -37.52
C ASP A 316 -6.79 -19.00 -38.57
N GLY A 317 -8.05 -18.80 -38.98
CA GLY A 317 -8.78 -19.62 -39.94
C GLY A 317 -9.53 -20.81 -39.32
N SER A 318 -9.55 -20.93 -37.99
CA SER A 318 -10.29 -21.92 -37.22
C SER A 318 -10.83 -21.29 -35.94
N GLY A 319 -11.79 -21.95 -35.29
CA GLY A 319 -12.27 -21.73 -33.91
C GLY A 319 -11.96 -20.38 -33.24
N ASP A 320 -11.48 -20.44 -32.01
CA ASP A 320 -10.89 -19.31 -31.28
C ASP A 320 -9.37 -19.52 -31.18
N GLY A 321 -8.57 -18.47 -31.34
CA GLY A 321 -7.13 -18.46 -31.08
C GLY A 321 -6.74 -17.49 -29.98
N ILE A 322 -5.54 -17.64 -29.42
CA ILE A 322 -5.00 -16.72 -28.40
C ILE A 322 -4.08 -15.70 -29.05
N TYR A 323 -4.36 -14.42 -28.81
CA TYR A 323 -3.61 -13.30 -29.36
C TYR A 323 -3.16 -12.38 -28.25
N ALA A 324 -2.11 -11.59 -28.52
CA ALA A 324 -1.60 -10.61 -27.60
C ALA A 324 -1.02 -9.38 -28.30
N GLN A 325 -0.95 -8.28 -27.55
CA GLN A 325 -0.30 -7.04 -27.94
C GLN A 325 0.45 -6.46 -26.73
N ARG A 326 1.66 -5.98 -26.99
CA ARG A 326 2.49 -5.31 -25.99
C ARG A 326 2.34 -3.80 -26.08
N PHE A 327 2.45 -3.13 -24.95
CA PHE A 327 2.37 -1.68 -24.82
C PHE A 327 3.47 -1.18 -23.88
N ASN A 328 3.98 0.02 -24.14
CA ASN A 328 4.84 0.70 -23.18
C ASN A 328 4.01 1.39 -22.10
N ALA A 329 4.68 1.94 -21.09
CA ALA A 329 4.06 2.69 -20.00
C ALA A 329 3.15 3.83 -20.45
N SER A 330 3.34 4.40 -21.65
CA SER A 330 2.48 5.45 -22.24
C SER A 330 1.26 4.92 -23.00
N GLY A 331 1.03 3.61 -23.01
CA GLY A 331 -0.05 2.97 -23.76
C GLY A 331 0.20 2.87 -25.27
N VAL A 332 1.45 3.05 -25.72
CA VAL A 332 1.82 2.93 -27.13
C VAL A 332 2.20 1.49 -27.45
N ALA A 333 1.58 0.91 -28.47
CA ALA A 333 1.86 -0.45 -28.94
C ALA A 333 3.35 -0.66 -29.29
N GLN A 334 3.93 -1.75 -28.78
CA GLN A 334 5.30 -2.18 -29.05
C GLN A 334 5.28 -3.36 -30.02
N GLY A 335 5.46 -3.09 -31.31
CA GLY A 335 5.23 -4.08 -32.37
C GLY A 335 3.74 -4.23 -32.71
N GLY A 336 3.43 -5.25 -33.52
CA GLY A 336 2.05 -5.56 -33.90
C GLY A 336 1.45 -6.69 -33.06
N GLU A 337 0.14 -6.87 -33.23
CA GLU A 337 -0.62 -7.97 -32.64
C GLU A 337 -0.04 -9.30 -33.13
N PHE A 338 0.08 -10.28 -32.23
CA PHE A 338 0.67 -11.58 -32.55
C PHE A 338 -0.12 -12.72 -31.93
N ARG A 339 -0.12 -13.87 -32.61
CA ARG A 339 -0.73 -15.10 -32.13
C ARG A 339 0.19 -15.80 -31.13
N VAL A 340 -0.36 -16.24 -30.01
CA VAL A 340 0.35 -16.91 -28.92
C VAL A 340 0.42 -18.42 -29.16
N ASN A 341 -0.71 -19.04 -29.52
CA ASN A 341 -0.79 -20.47 -29.80
C ASN A 341 -0.13 -20.81 -31.16
N THR A 342 0.59 -21.94 -31.20
CA THR A 342 1.09 -22.51 -32.46
C THR A 342 0.05 -23.44 -33.10
N THR A 343 -0.67 -24.20 -32.27
CA THR A 343 -1.77 -25.08 -32.70
C THR A 343 -2.99 -24.23 -33.05
N THR A 344 -3.55 -24.40 -34.25
CA THR A 344 -4.74 -23.64 -34.71
C THR A 344 -5.97 -24.51 -34.90
N ALA A 345 -5.88 -25.83 -34.68
CA ALA A 345 -7.05 -26.69 -34.84
C ALA A 345 -8.00 -26.49 -33.66
N ASN A 346 -9.31 -26.43 -33.92
CA ASN A 346 -10.36 -26.22 -32.91
C ASN A 346 -10.19 -24.90 -32.14
N ASN A 347 -10.55 -24.88 -30.85
CA ASN A 347 -10.58 -23.69 -30.01
C ASN A 347 -9.42 -23.70 -29.00
N GLN A 348 -8.75 -22.57 -28.91
CA GLN A 348 -7.87 -22.18 -27.83
C GLN A 348 -8.54 -21.03 -27.07
N GLY A 349 -8.69 -21.19 -25.75
CA GLY A 349 -9.46 -20.24 -24.95
C GLY A 349 -8.92 -20.04 -23.55
N LEU A 350 -9.51 -19.06 -22.85
CA LEU A 350 -9.22 -18.72 -21.45
C LEU A 350 -7.73 -18.43 -21.23
N PRO A 351 -7.18 -17.38 -21.87
CA PRO A 351 -5.80 -17.02 -21.65
C PRO A 351 -5.61 -16.54 -20.20
N ALA A 352 -4.39 -16.67 -19.68
CA ALA A 352 -3.91 -15.92 -18.52
C ALA A 352 -2.46 -15.49 -18.77
N VAL A 353 -2.02 -14.39 -18.17
CA VAL A 353 -0.69 -13.84 -18.40
C VAL A 353 -0.07 -13.31 -17.12
N ALA A 354 1.24 -13.54 -16.95
CA ALA A 354 2.04 -12.94 -15.89
C ALA A 354 3.36 -12.41 -16.46
N MET A 355 3.92 -11.38 -15.82
CA MET A 355 5.11 -10.66 -16.26
C MET A 355 6.09 -10.46 -15.09
N ASP A 356 7.39 -10.54 -15.37
CA ASP A 356 8.45 -10.25 -14.39
C ASP A 356 8.85 -8.77 -14.41
N ALA A 357 9.74 -8.37 -13.49
CA ALA A 357 10.18 -6.97 -13.38
C ALA A 357 11.03 -6.49 -14.58
N ASN A 358 11.52 -7.41 -15.42
CA ASN A 358 12.27 -7.10 -16.64
C ASN A 358 11.36 -7.05 -17.88
N GLY A 359 10.06 -7.31 -17.73
CA GLY A 359 9.09 -7.35 -18.82
C GLY A 359 9.03 -8.68 -19.57
N ASN A 360 9.72 -9.74 -19.12
CA ASN A 360 9.51 -11.08 -19.66
C ASN A 360 8.16 -11.61 -19.19
N PHE A 361 7.46 -12.37 -20.03
CA PHE A 361 6.11 -12.79 -19.71
C PHE A 361 5.80 -14.20 -20.18
N VAL A 362 4.79 -14.80 -19.55
CA VAL A 362 4.29 -16.13 -19.87
C VAL A 362 2.79 -16.05 -20.04
N VAL A 363 2.30 -16.60 -21.17
CA VAL A 363 0.88 -16.72 -21.45
C VAL A 363 0.50 -18.19 -21.36
N THR A 364 -0.56 -18.49 -20.61
CA THR A 364 -1.17 -19.81 -20.50
C THR A 364 -2.55 -19.81 -21.16
N TRP A 365 -3.02 -20.96 -21.63
CA TRP A 365 -4.36 -21.10 -22.19
C TRP A 365 -4.86 -22.55 -22.11
N THR A 366 -6.17 -22.72 -22.32
CA THR A 366 -6.81 -24.02 -22.51
C THR A 366 -6.89 -24.34 -24.00
N ASP A 367 -6.44 -25.52 -24.41
CA ASP A 367 -6.46 -26.00 -25.81
C ASP A 367 -7.37 -27.23 -25.92
N ALA A 368 -8.36 -27.16 -26.81
CA ALA A 368 -9.26 -28.27 -27.10
C ALA A 368 -8.59 -29.23 -28.10
N ALA A 369 -8.24 -30.45 -27.67
CA ALA A 369 -7.67 -31.45 -28.56
C ALA A 369 -8.58 -31.76 -29.78
N ALA A 370 -7.99 -32.30 -30.84
CA ALA A 370 -8.64 -32.63 -32.12
C ALA A 370 -9.90 -33.54 -31.99
N ASP A 371 -10.06 -34.26 -30.89
CA ASP A 371 -11.16 -35.18 -30.63
C ASP A 371 -12.33 -34.59 -29.81
N GLY A 372 -12.20 -33.32 -29.36
CA GLY A 372 -13.25 -32.60 -28.63
C GLY A 372 -13.51 -33.08 -27.20
N ASN A 373 -12.76 -34.08 -26.70
CA ASN A 373 -13.03 -34.74 -25.41
C ASN A 373 -11.93 -34.55 -24.35
N SER A 374 -10.80 -33.92 -24.69
CA SER A 374 -9.76 -33.58 -23.72
C SER A 374 -9.25 -32.15 -23.91
N PHE A 375 -9.46 -31.31 -22.89
CA PHE A 375 -8.84 -29.99 -22.78
C PHE A 375 -7.48 -30.14 -22.10
N GLY A 376 -6.44 -29.48 -22.62
CA GLY A 376 -5.13 -29.40 -21.99
C GLY A 376 -4.76 -27.96 -21.66
N VAL A 377 -3.90 -27.78 -20.65
CA VAL A 377 -3.33 -26.48 -20.31
C VAL A 377 -1.98 -26.35 -21.00
N TYR A 378 -1.80 -25.25 -21.73
CA TYR A 378 -0.58 -24.95 -22.46
C TYR A 378 -0.02 -23.60 -22.04
N ALA A 379 1.27 -23.42 -22.32
CA ALA A 379 1.98 -22.18 -22.03
C ALA A 379 3.02 -21.85 -23.11
N GLN A 380 3.29 -20.56 -23.28
CA GLN A 380 4.39 -20.04 -24.09
C GLN A 380 5.09 -18.91 -23.32
N ARG A 381 6.41 -18.97 -23.29
CA ARG A 381 7.27 -17.97 -22.65
C ARG A 381 7.77 -16.96 -23.70
N TYR A 382 7.91 -15.71 -23.28
CA TYR A 382 8.39 -14.61 -24.09
C TYR A 382 9.40 -13.76 -23.32
N ASP A 383 10.35 -13.18 -24.05
CA ASP A 383 11.17 -12.11 -23.49
C ASP A 383 10.46 -10.76 -23.55
N ALA A 384 11.08 -9.75 -22.94
CA ALA A 384 10.63 -8.37 -22.97
C ALA A 384 10.64 -7.72 -24.36
N ALA A 385 11.09 -8.39 -25.43
CA ALA A 385 10.91 -7.94 -26.82
C ALA A 385 9.70 -8.61 -27.49
N GLY A 386 9.05 -9.58 -26.82
CA GLY A 386 7.97 -10.39 -27.39
C GLY A 386 8.49 -11.55 -28.24
N SER A 387 9.77 -11.91 -28.13
CA SER A 387 10.34 -13.09 -28.81
C SER A 387 10.13 -14.32 -27.95
N THR A 388 9.77 -15.44 -28.58
CA THR A 388 9.52 -16.71 -27.88
C THR A 388 10.78 -17.26 -27.22
N GLN A 389 10.65 -17.68 -25.96
CA GLN A 389 11.70 -18.31 -25.16
C GLN A 389 11.47 -19.81 -25.11
N GLY A 390 11.87 -20.50 -26.18
CA GLY A 390 11.57 -21.91 -26.42
C GLY A 390 10.22 -22.11 -27.13
N SER A 391 9.84 -23.37 -27.33
CA SER A 391 8.54 -23.74 -27.92
C SER A 391 7.43 -23.71 -26.89
N GLN A 392 6.17 -23.65 -27.37
CA GLN A 392 5.02 -23.89 -26.51
C GLN A 392 5.14 -25.26 -25.85
N PHE A 393 4.60 -25.39 -24.64
CA PHE A 393 4.63 -26.65 -23.90
C PHE A 393 3.32 -26.88 -23.16
N ARG A 394 2.99 -28.14 -22.92
CA ARG A 394 1.85 -28.56 -22.10
C ARG A 394 2.25 -28.49 -20.63
N VAL A 395 1.40 -27.89 -19.80
CA VAL A 395 1.61 -27.69 -18.37
C VAL A 395 1.22 -28.94 -17.58
N ASN A 396 0.05 -29.50 -17.87
CA ASN A 396 -0.46 -30.68 -17.19
C ASN A 396 0.18 -31.97 -17.72
N THR A 397 0.53 -32.89 -16.81
CA THR A 397 1.01 -34.22 -17.19
C THR A 397 -0.13 -35.19 -17.48
N THR A 398 -1.25 -35.06 -16.77
CA THR A 398 -2.44 -35.89 -16.98
C THR A 398 -3.18 -35.50 -18.26
N THR A 399 -3.55 -36.50 -19.07
CA THR A 399 -4.30 -36.28 -20.32
C THR A 399 -5.71 -36.86 -20.33
N THR A 400 -6.15 -37.40 -19.20
CA THR A 400 -7.48 -38.02 -19.04
C THR A 400 -8.47 -36.96 -18.56
N ASN A 401 -9.64 -36.86 -19.21
CA ASN A 401 -10.65 -35.81 -18.96
C ASN A 401 -10.13 -34.38 -19.17
N ALA A 402 -10.92 -33.38 -18.80
CA ALA A 402 -10.59 -31.97 -19.00
C ALA A 402 -9.57 -31.44 -17.99
N GLN A 403 -8.66 -30.62 -18.49
CA GLN A 403 -7.83 -29.69 -17.71
C GLN A 403 -8.03 -28.28 -18.28
N SER A 404 -8.45 -27.33 -17.45
CA SER A 404 -8.90 -26.00 -17.89
C SER A 404 -8.74 -24.94 -16.80
N TYR A 405 -9.11 -23.69 -17.12
CA TYR A 405 -9.11 -22.55 -16.20
C TYR A 405 -7.74 -22.32 -15.52
N SER A 406 -6.68 -22.28 -16.33
CA SER A 406 -5.35 -22.01 -15.80
C SER A 406 -5.20 -20.59 -15.30
N VAL A 407 -4.56 -20.42 -14.16
CA VAL A 407 -4.08 -19.14 -13.64
C VAL A 407 -2.55 -19.20 -13.46
N ILE A 408 -1.89 -18.06 -13.59
CA ILE A 408 -0.44 -17.96 -13.49
C ILE A 408 -0.04 -16.81 -12.56
N ALA A 409 0.96 -17.05 -11.71
CA ALA A 409 1.65 -16.04 -10.92
C ALA A 409 3.14 -16.11 -11.20
N MET A 410 3.82 -14.96 -11.22
CA MET A 410 5.25 -14.84 -11.49
C MET A 410 5.88 -13.86 -10.52
N ASN A 411 7.07 -14.19 -10.01
CA ASN A 411 7.84 -13.26 -9.17
C ASN A 411 8.70 -12.32 -10.02
N ALA A 412 9.30 -11.31 -9.37
CA ALA A 412 10.14 -10.32 -10.04
C ALA A 412 11.38 -10.91 -10.76
N THR A 413 11.85 -12.09 -10.36
CA THR A 413 12.99 -12.78 -10.99
C THR A 413 12.59 -13.73 -12.12
N GLY A 414 11.29 -13.87 -12.40
CA GLY A 414 10.74 -14.66 -13.49
C GLY A 414 10.39 -16.12 -13.14
N ASP A 415 10.57 -16.57 -11.90
CA ASP A 415 10.04 -17.88 -11.48
C ASP A 415 8.51 -17.79 -11.43
N PHE A 416 7.82 -18.84 -11.90
CA PHE A 416 6.37 -18.80 -12.05
C PHE A 416 5.70 -20.09 -11.60
N VAL A 417 4.44 -19.97 -11.22
CA VAL A 417 3.58 -21.08 -10.82
C VAL A 417 2.32 -21.01 -11.66
N ILE A 418 1.92 -22.16 -12.21
CA ILE A 418 0.67 -22.30 -12.95
C ILE A 418 -0.22 -23.24 -12.15
N ALA A 419 -1.45 -22.83 -11.87
CA ALA A 419 -2.48 -23.66 -11.27
C ALA A 419 -3.65 -23.84 -12.25
N TRP A 420 -4.36 -24.96 -12.16
CA TRP A 420 -5.47 -25.29 -13.05
C TRP A 420 -6.46 -26.26 -12.42
N GLU A 421 -7.65 -26.33 -13.01
CA GLU A 421 -8.67 -27.33 -12.68
C GLU A 421 -8.43 -28.62 -13.47
N SER A 422 -8.55 -29.77 -12.80
CA SER A 422 -8.43 -31.09 -13.42
C SER A 422 -9.57 -32.00 -12.97
N SER A 423 -10.30 -32.59 -13.93
CA SER A 423 -11.35 -33.58 -13.67
C SER A 423 -10.86 -35.03 -13.76
N GLN A 424 -9.57 -35.26 -13.51
CA GLN A 424 -8.92 -36.56 -13.70
C GLN A 424 -9.39 -37.66 -12.75
N SER A 425 -9.96 -37.30 -11.60
CA SER A 425 -10.39 -38.21 -10.52
C SER A 425 -11.90 -38.50 -10.55
N GLY A 426 -12.64 -37.91 -11.49
CA GLY A 426 -14.12 -37.92 -11.52
C GLY A 426 -14.74 -36.73 -10.79
N ASP A 427 -14.00 -36.12 -9.85
CA ASP A 427 -14.27 -34.82 -9.26
C ASP A 427 -13.34 -33.75 -9.86
N THR A 428 -13.69 -32.47 -9.74
CA THR A 428 -12.80 -31.36 -10.13
C THR A 428 -11.85 -31.01 -8.98
N ASP A 429 -10.57 -31.15 -9.24
CA ASP A 429 -9.47 -30.92 -8.31
C ASP A 429 -8.56 -29.78 -8.79
N ILE A 430 -7.87 -29.13 -7.86
CA ILE A 430 -6.92 -28.05 -8.17
C ILE A 430 -5.50 -28.61 -8.16
N TYR A 431 -4.77 -28.39 -9.24
CA TYR A 431 -3.37 -28.76 -9.38
C TYR A 431 -2.51 -27.54 -9.63
N PHE A 432 -1.23 -27.62 -9.27
CA PHE A 432 -0.23 -26.65 -9.71
C PHE A 432 1.09 -27.31 -10.09
N GLN A 433 1.86 -26.56 -10.87
CA GLN A 433 3.26 -26.85 -11.17
C GLN A 433 4.07 -25.56 -11.07
N ARG A 434 5.24 -25.65 -10.44
CA ARG A 434 6.20 -24.56 -10.34
C ARG A 434 7.24 -24.67 -11.45
N TYR A 435 7.72 -23.53 -11.90
CA TYR A 435 8.74 -23.43 -12.94
C TYR A 435 9.79 -22.41 -12.51
N SER A 436 11.04 -22.71 -12.82
CA SER A 436 12.12 -21.74 -12.80
C SER A 436 11.90 -20.67 -13.87
N ALA A 437 12.57 -19.52 -13.75
CA ALA A 437 12.59 -18.49 -14.77
C ALA A 437 13.00 -18.99 -16.16
N GLY A 438 13.83 -20.05 -16.21
CA GLY A 438 14.24 -20.76 -17.43
C GLY A 438 13.20 -21.71 -18.00
N GLY A 439 12.02 -21.87 -17.38
CA GLY A 439 10.93 -22.74 -17.83
C GLY A 439 11.09 -24.22 -17.45
N SER A 440 12.11 -24.58 -16.67
CA SER A 440 12.24 -25.94 -16.14
C SER A 440 11.33 -26.15 -14.93
N THR A 441 10.66 -27.30 -14.84
CA THR A 441 9.80 -27.66 -13.71
C THR A 441 10.59 -27.74 -12.41
N VAL A 442 10.06 -27.15 -11.33
CA VAL A 442 10.61 -27.22 -9.98
C VAL A 442 9.69 -28.09 -9.14
N GLY A 443 10.14 -29.31 -8.85
CA GLY A 443 9.30 -30.33 -8.19
C GLY A 443 8.27 -30.95 -9.15
N ALA A 444 7.41 -31.80 -8.59
CA ALA A 444 6.36 -32.48 -9.32
C ALA A 444 5.02 -31.71 -9.27
N GLU A 445 4.14 -32.04 -10.22
CA GLU A 445 2.75 -31.61 -10.23
C GLU A 445 2.08 -32.03 -8.92
N THR A 446 1.38 -31.08 -8.28
CA THR A 446 0.85 -31.26 -6.92
C THR A 446 -0.64 -30.91 -6.88
N ARG A 447 -1.45 -31.83 -6.35
CA ARG A 447 -2.87 -31.58 -6.02
C ARG A 447 -2.93 -30.72 -4.75
N VAL A 448 -3.58 -29.56 -4.83
CA VAL A 448 -3.68 -28.61 -3.71
C VAL A 448 -4.69 -29.07 -2.67
N ASN A 449 -5.84 -29.60 -3.11
CA ASN A 449 -6.97 -29.94 -2.26
C ASN A 449 -6.93 -31.38 -1.71
N ALA A 450 -5.74 -31.97 -1.52
CA ALA A 450 -5.59 -33.28 -0.89
C ALA A 450 -5.58 -33.12 0.65
N THR A 451 -6.48 -33.81 1.36
CA THR A 451 -6.51 -33.85 2.84
C THR A 451 -5.50 -34.82 3.43
#